data_AF-A0A440A739-F1
#
_entry.id   AF-A0A440A739-F1
#
_cell.length_a   1.000
_cell.length_b   1.000
_cell.length_c   1.000
_cell.angle_alpha   90.00
_cell.angle_beta   90.00
_cell.angle_gamma   90.00
#
_symmetry.space_group_name_H-M   'P 1'
#
loop_
_entity.id
_entity.type
_entity.pdbx_description
1 polymer ?
#
loop_
_entity_poly.entity_id
_entity_poly.type
_entity_poly.pdbx_seq_one_letter_code
_entity_poly.pdbx_strand_id
1 'polypeptide(L)'
;MNAFDVRPTLDAPDDDPYLWLEDVEGERALAWAAGQSAKTLKHFGGTQFERDRAALTAIFDNCDNLPLIARRGQYLYNYWR
;
A
#
# COMPACT_ATOMS: atom_id res chain seq x y z
N MET A 1 2.62 -29.62 13.46
CA MET A 1 2.20 -30.05 12.11
C MET A 1 2.75 -29.02 11.14
N ASN A 2 3.93 -29.26 10.56
CA ASN A 2 4.48 -28.40 9.51
C ASN A 2 3.66 -28.67 8.24
N ALA A 3 2.81 -27.74 7.86
CA ALA A 3 2.27 -27.74 6.51
C ALA A 3 3.45 -27.43 5.58
N PHE A 4 3.84 -28.40 4.76
CA PHE A 4 4.70 -28.13 3.62
C PHE A 4 3.96 -27.13 2.74
N ASP A 5 4.50 -25.92 2.61
CA ASP A 5 3.98 -24.95 1.67
C ASP A 5 4.30 -25.48 0.27
N VAL A 6 3.28 -25.90 -0.46
CA VAL A 6 3.39 -26.49 -1.80
C VAL A 6 3.48 -25.43 -2.90
N ARG A 7 3.47 -24.14 -2.53
CA ARG A 7 3.56 -23.05 -3.49
C ARG A 7 4.97 -22.99 -4.08
N PRO A 8 5.09 -22.68 -5.39
CA PRO A 8 6.38 -22.41 -5.99
C PRO A 8 7.06 -21.24 -5.28
N THR A 9 8.39 -21.26 -5.24
CA THR A 9 9.21 -20.18 -4.68
C THR A 9 10.35 -19.88 -5.62
N LEU A 10 11.06 -18.77 -5.42
CA LEU A 10 12.26 -18.45 -6.21
C LEU A 10 13.31 -19.58 -6.18
N ASP A 11 13.41 -20.31 -5.07
CA ASP A 11 14.35 -21.43 -4.88
C ASP A 11 13.80 -22.77 -5.42
N ALA A 12 12.48 -22.88 -5.63
CA ALA A 12 11.79 -24.04 -6.18
C ALA A 12 10.73 -23.59 -7.21
N PRO A 13 11.16 -23.09 -8.39
CA PRO A 13 10.25 -22.51 -9.37
C PRO A 13 9.44 -23.58 -10.10
N ASP A 14 8.20 -23.24 -10.45
CA ASP A 14 7.37 -23.98 -11.40
C ASP A 14 7.28 -23.24 -12.74
N ASP A 15 6.24 -23.53 -13.53
CA ASP A 15 6.04 -22.94 -14.85
C ASP A 15 5.40 -21.52 -14.81
N ASP A 16 5.27 -20.87 -13.64
CA ASP A 16 4.75 -19.50 -13.55
C ASP A 16 5.74 -18.47 -14.14
N PRO A 17 5.40 -17.82 -15.26
CA PRO A 17 6.27 -16.80 -15.87
C PRO A 17 6.47 -15.54 -15.02
N TYR A 18 5.66 -15.36 -13.96
CA TYR A 18 5.66 -14.18 -13.10
C TYR A 18 6.23 -14.42 -11.70
N LEU A 19 6.73 -15.61 -11.39
CA LEU A 19 7.24 -15.97 -10.06
C LEU A 19 8.30 -15.00 -9.51
N TRP A 20 9.10 -14.38 -10.39
CA TRP A 20 10.08 -13.35 -10.04
C TRP A 20 9.48 -12.07 -9.42
N LEU A 21 8.16 -11.84 -9.53
CA LEU A 21 7.47 -10.74 -8.84
C LEU A 21 7.30 -11.01 -7.34
N GLU A 22 7.45 -12.26 -6.88
CA GLU A 22 7.39 -12.60 -5.46
C GLU A 22 8.65 -12.15 -4.70
N ASP A 23 9.76 -11.89 -5.41
CA ASP A 23 10.91 -11.19 -4.86
C ASP A 23 10.61 -9.70 -4.66
N VAL A 24 9.80 -9.37 -3.66
CA VAL A 24 9.25 -8.00 -3.48
C VAL A 24 10.31 -6.93 -3.21
N GLU A 25 11.52 -7.34 -2.80
CA GLU A 25 12.67 -6.45 -2.59
C GLU A 25 13.66 -6.49 -3.77
N GLY A 26 13.46 -7.39 -4.74
CA GLY A 26 14.31 -7.57 -5.90
C GLY A 26 14.24 -6.41 -6.89
N GLU A 27 15.39 -6.00 -7.41
CA GLU A 27 15.49 -4.86 -8.35
C GLU A 27 14.58 -5.02 -9.58
N ARG A 28 14.45 -6.24 -10.10
CA ARG A 28 13.60 -6.55 -11.26
C ARG A 28 12.12 -6.32 -10.93
N ALA A 29 11.65 -6.84 -9.79
CA ALA A 29 10.27 -6.69 -9.33
C ALA A 29 9.94 -5.21 -9.08
N LEU A 30 10.83 -4.49 -8.40
CA LEU A 30 10.68 -3.06 -8.13
C LEU A 30 10.65 -2.23 -9.42
N ALA A 31 11.56 -2.49 -10.38
CA ALA A 31 11.57 -1.78 -11.66
C ALA A 31 10.27 -2.01 -12.45
N TRP A 32 9.74 -3.24 -12.43
CA TRP A 32 8.46 -3.53 -13.06
C TRP A 32 7.30 -2.83 -12.37
N ALA A 33 7.23 -2.88 -11.04
CA ALA A 33 6.16 -2.23 -10.26
C ALA A 33 6.16 -0.70 -10.47
N ALA A 34 7.35 -0.08 -10.49
CA ALA A 34 7.52 1.33 -10.82
C ALA A 34 7.02 1.63 -12.25
N GLY A 35 7.36 0.77 -13.21
CA GLY A 35 6.90 0.88 -14.60
C GLY A 35 5.37 0.78 -14.74
N GLN A 36 4.72 -0.12 -14.00
CA GLN A 36 3.25 -0.21 -13.97
C GLN A 36 2.63 1.02 -13.32
N SER A 37 3.19 1.47 -12.20
CA SER A 37 2.74 2.68 -11.49
C SER A 37 2.81 3.92 -12.40
N ALA A 38 3.91 4.08 -13.13
CA ALA A 38 4.08 5.17 -14.09
C ALA A 38 3.05 5.13 -15.23
N LYS A 39 2.73 3.94 -15.77
CA LYS A 39 1.67 3.78 -16.79
C LYS A 39 0.30 4.19 -16.25
N THR A 40 -0.02 3.75 -15.03
CA THR A 40 -1.28 4.09 -14.35
C THR A 40 -1.39 5.59 -14.11
N LEU A 41 -0.34 6.22 -13.56
CA LEU A 41 -0.30 7.66 -13.33
C LEU A 41 -0.39 8.45 -14.64
N LYS A 42 0.23 7.97 -15.73
CA LYS A 42 0.08 8.61 -17.04
C LYS A 42 -1.36 8.58 -17.54
N HIS A 43 -2.11 7.52 -17.25
CA HIS A 43 -3.49 7.36 -17.71
C HIS A 43 -4.50 8.11 -16.83
N PHE A 44 -4.35 8.03 -15.51
CA PHE A 44 -5.33 8.56 -14.54
C PHE A 44 -4.92 9.87 -13.87
N GLY A 45 -3.66 10.30 -14.04
CA GLY A 45 -3.17 11.56 -13.50
C GLY A 45 -3.69 12.79 -14.26
N GLY A 46 -3.20 13.96 -13.87
CA GLY A 46 -3.56 15.25 -14.47
C GLY A 46 -4.43 16.11 -13.56
N THR A 47 -5.08 17.12 -14.12
CA THR A 47 -5.72 18.19 -13.34
C THR A 47 -6.81 17.69 -12.39
N GLN A 48 -7.66 16.76 -12.83
CA GLN A 48 -8.71 16.21 -11.95
C GLN A 48 -8.10 15.46 -10.76
N PHE A 49 -7.13 14.58 -11.04
CA PHE A 49 -6.40 13.85 -10.01
C PHE A 49 -5.75 14.78 -8.98
N GLU A 50 -5.09 15.85 -9.41
CA GLU A 50 -4.46 16.81 -8.49
C GLU A 50 -5.50 17.58 -7.66
N ARG A 51 -6.65 17.92 -8.25
CA ARG A 51 -7.75 18.56 -7.50
C ARG A 51 -8.30 17.63 -6.42
N ASP A 52 -8.55 16.38 -6.76
CA ASP A 52 -9.08 15.39 -5.81
C ASP A 52 -8.07 15.08 -4.72
N ARG A 53 -6.78 14.95 -5.08
CA ARG A 53 -5.69 14.78 -4.13
C ARG A 53 -5.65 15.94 -3.13
N ALA A 54 -5.69 17.18 -3.60
CA ALA A 54 -5.69 18.36 -2.73
C ALA A 54 -6.92 18.43 -1.81
N ALA A 55 -8.11 18.13 -2.34
CA ALA A 55 -9.34 18.11 -1.55
C ALA A 55 -9.28 17.05 -0.43
N LEU A 56 -8.81 15.83 -0.75
CA LEU A 56 -8.66 14.77 0.23
C LEU A 56 -7.59 15.09 1.27
N THR A 57 -6.43 15.65 0.87
CA THR A 57 -5.41 16.11 1.81
C THR A 57 -5.98 17.13 2.79
N ALA A 58 -6.75 18.12 2.33
CA ALA A 58 -7.37 19.11 3.22
C ALA A 58 -8.35 18.48 4.23
N ILE A 59 -9.03 17.40 3.86
CA ILE A 59 -9.94 16.66 4.76
C ILE A 59 -9.14 15.84 5.78
N PHE A 60 -8.10 15.11 5.36
CA PHE A 60 -7.30 14.27 6.24
C PHE A 60 -6.46 15.08 7.22
N ASP A 61 -5.93 16.22 6.78
CA ASP A 61 -5.10 17.11 7.61
C ASP A 61 -5.94 18.11 8.44
N ASN A 62 -7.27 17.99 8.41
CA ASN A 62 -8.14 18.89 9.15
C ASN A 62 -7.94 18.73 10.68
N CYS A 63 -7.56 19.81 11.35
CA CYS A 63 -7.37 19.83 12.80
C CYS A 63 -8.67 19.65 13.61
N ASP A 64 -9.83 19.83 12.98
CA ASP A 64 -11.14 19.59 13.59
C ASP A 64 -11.57 18.11 13.55
N ASN A 65 -10.73 17.22 13.00
CA ASN A 65 -11.03 15.79 12.97
C ASN A 65 -11.15 15.22 14.40
N LEU A 66 -12.32 14.65 14.71
CA LEU A 66 -12.59 14.06 16.01
C LEU A 66 -12.01 12.64 16.07
N PRO A 67 -11.04 12.36 16.96
CA PRO A 67 -10.48 11.04 17.06
C PRO A 67 -11.44 10.11 17.79
N LEU A 68 -11.33 8.82 17.52
CA LEU A 68 -11.95 7.81 18.38
C LEU A 68 -11.25 7.82 19.74
N ILE A 69 -12.04 7.87 20.80
CA ILE A 69 -11.56 7.95 22.18
C ILE A 69 -11.79 6.61 22.88
N ALA A 70 -10.76 6.11 23.55
CA ALA A 70 -10.85 4.98 24.47
C ALA A 70 -10.71 5.46 25.92
N ARG A 71 -11.61 5.03 26.81
CA ARG A 71 -11.52 5.31 28.25
C ARG A 71 -10.88 4.15 29.00
N ARG A 72 -9.89 4.42 29.84
CA ARG A 72 -9.34 3.46 30.81
C ARG A 72 -9.29 4.11 32.19
N GLY A 73 -10.19 3.69 33.07
CA GLY A 73 -10.38 4.32 34.39
C GLY A 73 -10.77 5.79 34.27
N GLN A 74 -9.95 6.68 34.83
CA GLN A 74 -10.15 8.13 34.79
C GLN A 74 -9.48 8.83 33.60
N TYR A 75 -8.79 8.08 32.74
CA TYR A 75 -8.06 8.63 31.60
C TYR A 75 -8.79 8.36 30.28
N LEU A 76 -8.70 9.33 29.38
CA LEU A 76 -9.12 9.24 27.98
C LEU A 76 -7.87 9.19 27.10
N TYR A 77 -7.86 8.26 26.17
CA TYR A 77 -6.77 8.04 25.21
C TYR A 77 -7.30 8.21 23.81
N ASN A 78 -6.52 8.84 22.96
CA ASN A 78 -6.68 8.78 21.52
C ASN A 78 -5.32 8.43 20.89
N TYR A 79 -5.36 8.03 19.62
CA TYR A 79 -4.17 7.94 18.78
C TYR A 79 -4.35 8.95 17.65
N TRP A 80 -3.51 9.98 17.64
CA TRP A 80 -3.48 10.96 16.56
C TRP A 80 -2.51 10.48 15.48
N ARG A 81 -2.96 10.45 14.23
CA ARG A 81 -2.17 10.04 13.06
C ARG A 81 -2.33 11.05 11.96
#